data_AF-A0A2V8PYM9-F1
#
_entry.id   AF-A0A2V8PYM9-F1
#
_cell.length_a   1.000
_cell.length_b   1.000
_cell.length_c   1.000
_cell.angle_alpha   90.00
_cell.angle_beta   90.00
_cell.angle_gamma   90.00
#
_symmetry.space_group_name_H-M   'P 1'
#
loop_
_entity.id
_entity.type
_entity.pdbx_description
1 polymer ?
#
loop_
_entity_poly.entity_id
_entity_poly.type
_entity_poly.pdbx_seq_one_letter_code
_entity_poly.pdbx_strand_id
1 'polypeptide(L)'
;MKDIQRRKNERGSILAMSALGMLSVLLAVGLGVDISRFYLAKGELQNAADASALAAVSGLNGGAVGITEATNRAVQSMNNYNFNKTGVSFPRANVQFAVNLDGPYM
;
A
#
# COMPACT_ATOMS: atom_id res chain seq x y z
N MET A 1 -57.80 16.75 -13.70
CA MET A 1 -56.85 17.71 -13.08
C MET A 1 -56.06 17.11 -11.91
N LYS A 2 -56.62 16.17 -11.12
CA LYS A 2 -55.91 15.46 -10.02
C LYS A 2 -54.70 14.63 -10.48
N ASP A 3 -54.74 14.01 -11.66
CA ASP A 3 -53.65 13.13 -12.14
C ASP A 3 -52.36 13.88 -12.48
N ILE A 4 -52.46 15.12 -12.94
CA ILE A 4 -51.30 15.98 -13.27
C ILE A 4 -50.58 16.41 -11.98
N GLN A 5 -51.33 16.67 -10.92
CA GLN A 5 -50.81 17.04 -9.60
C GLN A 5 -50.10 15.87 -8.91
N ARG A 6 -50.64 14.64 -9.04
CA ARG A 6 -50.01 13.41 -8.54
C ARG A 6 -48.66 13.14 -9.23
N ARG A 7 -48.61 13.23 -10.57
CA ARG A 7 -47.35 13.09 -11.33
C ARG A 7 -46.30 14.16 -11.01
N LYS A 8 -46.71 15.39 -10.66
CA LYS A 8 -45.76 16.44 -10.20
C LYS A 8 -45.14 16.11 -8.84
N ASN A 9 -45.90 15.52 -7.91
CA ASN A 9 -45.37 15.12 -6.60
C ASN A 9 -44.46 13.88 -6.68
N GLU A 10 -44.71 12.94 -7.60
CA GLU A 10 -43.84 11.77 -7.81
C GLU A 10 -42.49 12.13 -8.46
N ARG A 11 -42.43 13.20 -9.27
CA ARG A 11 -41.18 13.69 -9.87
C ARG A 11 -40.14 14.13 -8.84
N GLY A 12 -40.55 14.71 -7.71
CA GLY A 12 -39.63 15.08 -6.63
C GLY A 12 -39.05 13.85 -5.92
N SER A 13 -39.85 12.80 -5.78
CA SER A 13 -39.43 11.53 -5.16
C SER A 13 -38.41 10.77 -6.01
N ILE A 14 -38.60 10.75 -7.34
CA ILE A 14 -37.67 10.13 -8.29
C ILE A 14 -36.30 10.83 -8.25
N LEU A 15 -36.29 12.17 -8.18
CA LEU A 15 -35.04 12.95 -8.08
C LEU A 15 -34.30 12.67 -6.77
N ALA A 16 -35.02 12.56 -5.66
CA ALA A 16 -34.42 12.24 -4.36
C ALA A 16 -33.82 10.82 -4.35
N MET A 17 -34.57 9.83 -4.84
CA MET A 17 -34.08 8.45 -4.92
C MET A 17 -32.89 8.31 -5.88
N SER A 18 -32.93 8.98 -7.04
CA SER A 18 -31.82 8.92 -7.99
C SER A 18 -30.55 9.60 -7.44
N ALA A 19 -30.69 10.73 -6.73
CA ALA A 19 -29.56 11.40 -6.08
C ALA A 19 -28.93 10.51 -5.00
N LEU A 20 -29.74 9.87 -4.15
CA LEU A 20 -29.25 8.94 -3.12
C LEU A 20 -28.60 7.69 -3.73
N GLY A 21 -29.17 7.15 -4.81
CA GLY A 21 -28.59 6.04 -5.56
C GLY A 21 -27.24 6.40 -6.16
N MET A 22 -27.14 7.56 -6.82
CA MET A 22 -25.88 8.07 -7.37
C MET A 22 -24.84 8.29 -6.28
N LEU A 23 -25.23 8.92 -5.16
CA LEU A 23 -24.34 9.11 -4.01
C LEU A 23 -23.80 7.77 -3.49
N SER A 24 -24.66 6.76 -3.35
CA SER A 24 -24.25 5.43 -2.88
C SER A 24 -23.23 4.78 -3.82
N VAL A 25 -23.43 4.89 -5.14
CA VAL A 25 -22.48 4.38 -6.15
C VAL A 25 -21.15 5.13 -6.07
N LEU A 26 -21.16 6.46 -5.96
CA LEU A 26 -19.94 7.26 -5.85
C LEU A 26 -19.15 6.92 -4.59
N LEU A 27 -19.83 6.73 -3.45
CA LEU A 27 -19.19 6.30 -2.20
C LEU A 27 -18.56 4.90 -2.34
N ALA A 28 -19.25 3.95 -2.97
CA ALA A 28 -18.72 2.61 -3.21
C ALA A 28 -17.49 2.64 -4.13
N VAL A 29 -17.51 3.47 -5.18
CA VAL A 29 -16.35 3.66 -6.08
C VAL A 29 -15.18 4.29 -5.33
N GLY A 30 -15.43 5.33 -4.53
CA GLY A 30 -14.41 5.98 -3.70
C GLY A 30 -13.71 4.98 -2.77
N LEU A 31 -14.49 4.20 -2.03
CA LEU A 31 -13.95 3.13 -1.16
C LEU A 31 -13.15 2.09 -1.95
N GLY A 32 -13.60 1.71 -3.14
CA GLY A 32 -12.87 0.79 -4.02
C GLY A 32 -11.50 1.34 -4.44
N VAL A 33 -11.42 2.64 -4.74
CA VAL A 33 -10.15 3.33 -5.05
C VAL A 33 -9.23 3.36 -3.85
N ASP A 34 -9.75 3.68 -2.67
CA ASP A 34 -8.96 3.72 -1.42
C ASP A 34 -8.37 2.34 -1.09
N ILE A 35 -9.17 1.28 -1.16
CA ILE A 35 -8.71 -0.10 -0.94
C ILE A 35 -7.64 -0.48 -1.96
N SER A 36 -7.86 -0.18 -3.24
CA SER A 36 -6.89 -0.47 -4.30
C SER A 36 -5.54 0.19 -4.00
N ARG A 37 -5.57 1.45 -3.57
CA ARG A 37 -4.37 2.20 -3.22
C ARG A 37 -3.67 1.65 -1.98
N PHE A 38 -4.42 1.19 -0.99
CA PHE A 38 -3.88 0.52 0.20
C PHE A 38 -3.12 -0.76 -0.16
N TYR A 39 -3.71 -1.63 -0.99
CA TYR A 39 -3.06 -2.87 -1.43
C TYR A 39 -1.85 -2.61 -2.33
N LEU A 40 -1.91 -1.60 -3.21
CA LEU A 40 -0.76 -1.19 -4.01
C LEU A 40 0.41 -0.74 -3.13
N ALA A 41 0.16 0.17 -2.18
CA ALA A 41 1.19 0.63 -1.25
C ALA A 41 1.78 -0.54 -0.45
N LYS A 42 0.94 -1.46 0.02
CA LYS A 42 1.41 -2.69 0.70
C LYS A 42 2.32 -3.52 -0.21
N GLY A 43 1.95 -3.74 -1.47
CA GLY A 43 2.76 -4.50 -2.43
C GLY A 43 4.09 -3.82 -2.75
N GLU A 44 4.08 -2.50 -2.96
CA GLU A 44 5.30 -1.71 -3.20
C GLU A 44 6.25 -1.75 -1.99
N LEU A 45 5.72 -1.62 -0.77
CA LEU A 45 6.51 -1.72 0.45
C LEU A 45 7.09 -3.12 0.67
N GLN A 46 6.33 -4.18 0.35
CA GLN A 46 6.83 -5.56 0.39
C GLN A 46 7.96 -5.76 -0.63
N ASN A 47 7.78 -5.30 -1.86
CA ASN A 47 8.81 -5.35 -2.89
C ASN A 47 10.07 -4.55 -2.49
N ALA A 48 9.93 -3.42 -1.78
CA ALA A 48 11.07 -2.69 -1.24
C ALA A 48 11.82 -3.48 -0.16
N ALA A 49 11.09 -4.15 0.73
CA ALA A 49 11.69 -5.02 1.76
C ALA A 49 12.42 -6.21 1.12
N ASP A 50 11.81 -6.88 0.15
CA ASP A 50 12.40 -8.02 -0.56
C ASP A 50 13.65 -7.62 -1.36
N ALA A 51 13.60 -6.49 -2.06
CA ALA A 51 14.77 -5.94 -2.76
C ALA A 51 15.92 -5.61 -1.80
N SER A 52 15.59 -5.02 -0.64
CA SER A 52 16.57 -4.74 0.42
C SER A 52 17.17 -6.03 0.98
N ALA A 53 16.35 -7.06 1.20
CA ALA A 53 16.80 -8.36 1.71
C ALA A 53 17.73 -9.07 0.71
N LEU A 54 17.37 -9.10 -0.57
CA LEU A 54 18.22 -9.68 -1.64
C LEU A 54 19.54 -8.92 -1.77
N ALA A 55 19.51 -7.58 -1.68
CA ALA A 55 20.72 -6.78 -1.67
C ALA A 55 21.59 -7.06 -0.44
N ALA A 56 20.98 -7.25 0.74
CA ALA A 56 21.68 -7.64 1.96
C ALA A 56 22.41 -8.97 1.80
N VAL A 57 21.69 -10.00 1.33
CA VAL A 57 22.25 -11.33 1.09
C VAL A 57 23.42 -11.28 0.11
N SER A 58 23.35 -10.42 -0.92
CA SER A 58 24.46 -10.25 -1.88
C SER A 58 25.76 -9.71 -1.26
N GLY A 59 25.68 -9.01 -0.13
CA GLY A 59 26.83 -8.45 0.60
C GLY A 59 27.36 -9.35 1.71
N LEU A 60 26.66 -10.44 2.03
CA LEU A 60 27.01 -11.31 3.14
C LEU A 60 28.15 -12.27 2.73
N ASN A 61 29.26 -12.26 3.48
CA ASN A 61 30.47 -13.02 3.14
C ASN A 61 31.07 -13.82 4.32
N GLY A 62 30.28 -14.09 5.37
CA GLY A 62 30.69 -14.90 6.53
C GLY A 62 31.64 -14.22 7.53
N GLY A 63 32.18 -13.04 7.21
CA GLY A 63 32.99 -12.24 8.13
C GLY A 63 32.20 -11.10 8.79
N ALA A 64 32.74 -10.54 9.89
CA ALA A 64 32.12 -9.40 10.60
C ALA A 64 31.98 -8.15 9.71
N VAL A 65 32.90 -7.94 8.77
CA VAL A 65 32.81 -6.87 7.75
C VAL A 65 31.63 -7.11 6.79
N GLY A 66 31.28 -8.37 6.52
CA GLY A 66 30.17 -8.76 5.66
C GLY A 66 28.81 -8.32 6.16
N ILE A 67 28.59 -8.29 7.49
CA ILE A 67 27.33 -7.77 8.07
C ILE A 67 27.20 -6.27 7.83
N THR A 68 28.30 -5.52 7.95
CA THR A 68 28.29 -4.07 7.70
C THR A 68 27.99 -3.78 6.23
N GLU A 69 28.65 -4.49 5.31
CA GLU A 69 28.43 -4.34 3.86
C GLU A 69 27.03 -4.80 3.44
N ALA A 70 26.57 -5.95 3.92
CA ALA A 70 25.21 -6.43 3.70
C ALA A 70 24.17 -5.41 4.15
N THR A 71 24.37 -4.84 5.35
CA THR A 71 23.49 -3.79 5.86
C THR A 71 23.49 -2.57 4.94
N ASN A 72 24.66 -2.07 4.55
CA ASN A 72 24.78 -0.89 3.68
C ASN A 72 24.06 -1.10 2.34
N ARG A 73 24.21 -2.28 1.73
CA ARG A 73 23.53 -2.64 0.48
C ARG A 73 22.01 -2.70 0.65
N ALA A 74 21.53 -3.23 1.76
CA ALA A 74 20.10 -3.28 2.08
C ALA A 74 19.50 -1.86 2.13
N VAL A 75 20.17 -0.94 2.84
CA VAL A 75 19.66 0.44 2.99
C VAL A 75 19.74 1.23 1.67
N GLN A 76 20.68 0.90 0.78
CA GLN A 76 20.85 1.54 -0.52
C GLN A 76 19.90 1.02 -1.60
N SER A 77 19.39 -0.20 -1.47
CA SER A 77 18.60 -0.89 -2.52
C SER A 77 17.10 -0.87 -2.27
N MET A 78 16.60 0.12 -1.52
CA MET A 78 15.17 0.26 -1.26
C MET A 78 14.43 0.78 -2.49
N ASN A 79 13.35 0.11 -2.87
CA ASN A 79 12.47 0.57 -3.94
C ASN A 79 11.62 1.77 -3.48
N ASN A 80 10.80 2.28 -4.39
CA ASN A 80 9.85 3.34 -4.13
C ASN A 80 8.44 2.79 -3.88
N TYR A 81 7.60 3.58 -3.21
CA TYR A 81 6.18 3.34 -3.03
C TYR A 81 5.36 4.57 -3.50
N ASN A 82 4.04 4.46 -3.41
CA ASN A 82 3.07 5.45 -3.85
C ASN A 82 3.20 5.74 -5.35
N PHE A 83 3.09 4.69 -6.16
CA PHE A 83 3.24 4.74 -7.62
C PHE A 83 4.65 5.14 -8.04
N ASN A 84 5.66 4.57 -7.38
CA ASN A 84 7.07 4.84 -7.64
C ASN A 84 7.48 6.32 -7.44
N LYS A 85 6.74 7.10 -6.62
CA LYS A 85 6.97 8.55 -6.42
C LYS A 85 7.70 8.89 -5.14
N THR A 86 7.74 7.97 -4.18
CA THR A 86 8.29 8.24 -2.85
C THR A 86 9.26 7.13 -2.49
N GLY A 87 10.50 7.49 -2.17
CA GLY A 87 11.50 6.53 -1.73
C GLY A 87 11.11 5.89 -0.41
N VAL A 88 11.21 4.56 -0.32
CA VAL A 88 11.13 3.88 0.97
C VAL A 88 12.41 4.18 1.74
N SER A 89 12.27 4.46 3.04
CA SER A 89 13.39 4.64 3.95
C SER A 89 13.03 4.02 5.29
N PHE A 90 13.89 3.11 5.77
CA PHE A 90 13.84 2.61 7.13
C PHE A 90 15.23 2.68 7.77
N PRO A 91 15.31 2.80 9.12
CA PRO A 91 16.58 2.90 9.80
C PRO A 91 17.45 1.68 9.54
N ARG A 92 18.77 1.89 9.51
CA ARG A 92 19.77 0.82 9.42
C ARG A 92 19.56 -0.28 10.48
N ALA A 93 19.07 0.09 11.66
CA ALA A 93 18.76 -0.83 12.75
C ALA A 93 17.63 -1.83 12.47
N ASN A 94 16.81 -1.59 11.43
CA ASN A 94 15.75 -2.51 11.02
C ASN A 94 16.24 -3.60 10.06
N VAL A 95 17.50 -3.54 9.62
CA VAL A 95 18.14 -4.62 8.87
C VAL A 95 18.75 -5.59 9.88
N GLN A 96 18.07 -6.70 10.11
CA GLN A 96 18.49 -7.71 11.07
C GLN A 96 18.83 -9.02 10.38
N PHE A 97 19.76 -9.77 10.96
CA PHE A 97 20.20 -11.06 10.43
C PHE A 97 19.87 -12.18 11.40
N ALA A 98 19.45 -13.32 10.85
CA ALA A 98 19.23 -14.51 11.66
C ALA A 98 20.58 -15.12 12.06
N VAL A 99 20.73 -15.45 13.34
CA VAL A 99 21.92 -16.17 13.84
C VAL A 99 21.80 -17.67 13.60
N ASN A 100 20.58 -18.20 13.70
CA ASN A 100 20.22 -19.59 13.41
C ASN A 100 19.03 -19.62 12.44
N LEU A 101 18.84 -20.74 11.73
CA LEU A 101 17.74 -20.93 10.78
C LEU A 101 16.35 -20.64 11.39
N ASP A 102 16.17 -20.93 12.67
CA ASP A 102 14.94 -20.72 13.44
C ASP A 102 15.11 -19.74 14.64
N GLY A 103 16.21 -18.98 14.69
CA GLY A 103 16.63 -18.23 15.88
C GLY A 103 16.32 -16.72 15.87
N PRO A 104 16.53 -16.04 17.01
CA PRO A 104 16.24 -14.60 17.14
C PRO A 104 17.11 -13.77 16.19
N TYR A 105 16.49 -12.75 15.58
CA TYR A 105 17.15 -11.79 14.71
C TYR A 105 17.90 -10.74 15.54
N MET A 106 19.14 -10.44 15.16
CA MET A 106 19.97 -9.41 15.80
C MET A 106 20.17 -8.22 14.87
#